data_AF-A0A0M2WRX2-F1
#
_entry.id   AF-A0A0M2WRX2-F1
#
_cell.length_a   1.000
_cell.length_b   1.000
_cell.length_c   1.000
_cell.angle_alpha   90.00
_cell.angle_beta   90.00
_cell.angle_gamma   90.00
#
_symmetry.space_group_name_H-M   'P 1'
#
loop_
_entity.id
_entity.type
_entity.pdbx_description
1 polymer ?
#
loop_
_entity_poly.entity_id
_entity_poly.type
_entity_poly.pdbx_seq_one_letter_code
_entity_poly.pdbx_strand_id
1 'polypeptide(L)'
;MHMPIQFDTLDYAKRLASAGVPTQQAEAHATALGEVLGSAVVVHGELAALERNMLGEIKLVSQKVDTRVDALELKFDTRIDALEQKFDARLERMDLRHGADMKHVYWMMSTLILLNLGILSKLMLQ
;
A
#
# COMPACT_ATOMS: atom_id res chain seq x y z
N MET A 1 17.49 -28.44 -11.16
CA MET A 1 17.23 -29.89 -11.19
C MET A 1 17.94 -30.52 -9.99
N HIS A 2 17.26 -30.67 -8.85
CA HIS A 2 17.85 -31.31 -7.67
C HIS A 2 17.52 -32.79 -7.75
N MET A 3 18.46 -33.60 -8.21
CA MET A 3 18.28 -35.06 -8.23
C MET A 3 18.43 -35.53 -6.79
N PRO A 4 17.40 -36.12 -6.16
CA PRO A 4 17.56 -36.71 -4.84
C PRO A 4 18.60 -37.82 -4.98
N ILE A 5 19.76 -37.65 -4.35
CA ILE A 5 20.75 -38.71 -4.25
C ILE A 5 20.09 -39.80 -3.41
N GLN A 6 19.52 -40.81 -4.06
CA GLN A 6 18.98 -41.97 -3.38
C GLN A 6 20.18 -42.77 -2.87
N PHE A 7 20.43 -42.66 -1.57
CA PHE A 7 21.46 -43.46 -0.92
C PHE A 7 20.98 -44.91 -0.85
N ASP A 8 21.61 -45.78 -1.64
CA ASP A 8 21.35 -47.21 -1.60
C ASP A 8 22.23 -47.86 -0.51
N THR A 9 21.60 -48.09 0.65
CA THR A 9 22.22 -48.72 1.81
C THR A 9 22.85 -50.08 1.47
N LEU A 10 22.25 -50.86 0.57
CA LEU A 10 22.71 -52.20 0.22
C LEU A 10 23.94 -52.15 -0.70
N ASP A 11 23.94 -51.27 -1.71
CA ASP A 11 25.11 -51.08 -2.58
C ASP A 11 26.31 -50.55 -1.79
N TYR A 12 26.06 -49.60 -0.86
CA TYR A 12 27.10 -49.04 0.00
C TYR A 12 27.70 -50.08 0.97
N ALA A 13 26.87 -50.92 1.59
CA ALA A 13 27.35 -52.01 2.44
C ALA A 13 28.22 -53.02 1.66
N LYS A 14 27.80 -53.39 0.44
CA LYS A 14 28.57 -54.29 -0.44
C LYS A 14 29.94 -53.70 -0.81
N ARG A 15 30.00 -52.39 -1.09
CA ARG A 15 31.26 -51.68 -1.37
C ARG A 15 32.19 -51.64 -0.16
N LEU A 16 31.66 -51.42 1.05
CA LEU A 16 32.46 -51.49 2.28
C LEU A 16 33.02 -52.91 2.51
N ALA A 17 32.19 -53.93 2.31
CA ALA A 17 32.59 -55.32 2.49
C ALA A 17 33.69 -55.73 1.49
N SER A 18 33.57 -55.30 0.24
CA SER A 18 34.60 -55.53 -0.79
C SER A 18 35.88 -54.71 -0.58
N ALA A 19 35.84 -53.65 0.22
CA ALA A 19 37.01 -52.90 0.69
C ALA A 19 37.67 -53.52 1.94
N GLY A 20 37.18 -54.66 2.43
CA GLY A 20 37.77 -55.39 3.56
C GLY A 20 37.15 -55.10 4.93
N VAL A 21 36.05 -54.32 4.99
CA VAL A 21 35.28 -54.14 6.23
C VAL A 21 34.46 -55.41 6.52
N PRO A 22 34.42 -55.93 7.75
CA PRO A 22 33.54 -57.06 8.09
C PRO A 22 32.08 -56.76 7.74
N THR A 23 31.37 -57.73 7.15
CA THR A 23 30.02 -57.55 6.62
C THR A 23 29.05 -56.92 7.61
N GLN A 24 29.12 -57.37 8.88
CA GLN A 24 28.27 -56.85 9.95
C GLN A 24 28.56 -55.39 10.29
N GLN A 25 29.82 -54.95 10.21
CA GLN A 25 30.21 -53.55 10.37
C GLN A 25 29.83 -52.72 9.13
N ALA A 26 29.96 -53.28 7.93
CA ALA A 26 29.59 -52.64 6.68
C ALA A 26 28.08 -52.31 6.63
N GLU A 27 27.24 -53.26 7.04
CA GLU A 27 25.78 -53.07 7.16
C GLU A 27 25.41 -52.03 8.22
N ALA A 28 26.05 -52.08 9.39
CA ALA A 28 25.82 -51.10 10.45
C ALA A 28 26.21 -49.67 10.02
N HIS A 29 27.35 -49.52 9.36
CA HIS A 29 27.80 -48.23 8.81
C HIS A 29 26.86 -47.71 7.72
N ALA A 30 26.44 -48.58 6.80
CA ALA A 30 25.51 -48.20 5.75
C ALA A 30 24.17 -47.74 6.32
N THR A 31 23.65 -48.46 7.31
CA THR A 31 22.37 -48.16 7.95
C THR A 31 22.42 -46.81 8.68
N ALA A 32 23.46 -46.57 9.50
CA ALA A 32 23.62 -45.31 10.22
C ALA A 32 23.76 -44.10 9.26
N LEU A 33 24.49 -44.26 8.16
CA LEU A 33 24.62 -43.21 7.14
C LEU A 33 23.29 -42.95 6.41
N GLY A 34 22.55 -44.01 6.09
CA GLY A 34 21.21 -43.91 5.49
C GLY A 34 20.22 -43.18 6.39
N GLU A 35 20.25 -43.43 7.70
CA GLU A 35 19.39 -42.72 8.68
C GLU A 35 19.72 -41.22 8.75
N VAL A 36 21.01 -40.86 8.82
CA VAL A 36 21.44 -39.45 8.85
C VAL A 36 21.05 -38.72 7.55
N LEU A 37 21.26 -39.36 6.40
CA LEU A 37 20.89 -38.79 5.10
C LEU A 37 19.36 -38.69 4.92
N GLY A 38 18.62 -39.69 5.41
CA GLY A 38 17.15 -39.65 5.44
C GLY A 38 16.62 -38.48 6.27
N SER A 39 17.22 -38.24 7.45
CA SER A 39 16.89 -37.08 8.28
C SER A 39 17.18 -35.75 7.58
N ALA A 40 18.32 -35.62 6.88
CA ALA A 40 18.66 -34.41 6.12
C ALA A 40 17.66 -34.12 4.99
N VAL A 41 17.12 -35.15 4.32
CA VAL A 41 16.08 -34.98 3.28
C VAL A 41 14.76 -34.50 3.87
N VAL A 42 14.37 -34.95 5.06
CA VAL A 42 13.16 -34.47 5.76
C VAL A 42 13.27 -32.97 6.04
N VAL A 43 14.43 -32.49 6.50
CA VAL A 43 14.69 -31.07 6.74
C VAL A 43 14.52 -30.24 5.46
N HIS A 44 14.94 -30.75 4.30
CA HIS A 44 14.70 -30.08 3.02
C HIS A 44 13.21 -29.99 2.65
N GLY A 45 12.43 -31.04 2.93
CA GLY A 45 10.99 -31.02 2.71
C GLY A 45 10.27 -30.01 3.61
N GLU A 46 10.66 -29.94 4.88
CA GLU A 46 10.15 -28.97 5.85
C GLU A 46 10.53 -27.53 5.45
N LEU A 47 11.76 -27.31 5.00
CA LEU A 47 12.22 -26.02 4.50
C LEU A 47 11.42 -25.56 3.28
N ALA A 48 11.15 -26.46 2.33
CA ALA A 48 10.32 -26.16 1.17
C ALA A 48 8.85 -25.89 1.55
N ALA A 49 8.33 -26.52 2.61
CA ALA A 49 7.02 -26.19 3.15
C ALA A 49 7.00 -24.81 3.82
N LEU A 50 8.04 -24.48 4.59
CA LEU A 50 8.21 -23.18 5.23
C LEU A 50 8.34 -22.05 4.21
N GLU A 51 9.13 -22.24 3.16
CA GLU A 51 9.29 -21.27 2.07
C GLU A 51 7.95 -20.97 1.38
N ARG A 52 7.18 -22.01 1.05
CA ARG A 52 5.83 -21.86 0.48
C ARG A 52 4.88 -21.12 1.42
N ASN A 53 4.94 -21.39 2.71
CA ASN A 53 4.11 -20.73 3.69
C ASN A 53 4.47 -19.24 3.80
N MET A 54 5.77 -18.91 3.92
CA MET A 54 6.24 -17.52 3.96
C MET A 54 5.86 -16.75 2.69
N LEU A 55 6.03 -17.33 1.50
CA LEU A 55 5.59 -16.71 0.24
C LEU A 55 4.07 -16.47 0.23
N GLY A 56 3.29 -17.39 0.79
CA GLY A 56 1.85 -17.23 0.98
C GLY A 56 1.51 -16.05 1.90
N GLU A 57 2.14 -15.97 3.07
CA GLU A 57 1.94 -14.88 4.02
C GLU A 57 2.36 -13.53 3.44
N ILE A 58 3.51 -13.45 2.76
CA ILE A 58 3.98 -12.23 2.08
C ILE A 58 2.94 -11.78 1.05
N LYS A 59 2.40 -12.71 0.25
CA LYS A 59 1.37 -12.38 -0.74
C LYS A 59 0.09 -11.85 -0.09
N LEU A 60 -0.35 -12.47 1.00
CA LEU A 60 -1.53 -12.02 1.77
C LEU A 60 -1.30 -10.62 2.36
N VAL A 61 -0.12 -10.36 2.93
CA VAL A 61 0.24 -9.05 3.46
C VAL A 61 0.27 -8.01 2.34
N SER A 62 0.87 -8.33 1.19
CA SER A 62 0.89 -7.44 0.02
C SER A 62 -0.53 -7.05 -0.40
N GLN A 63 -1.43 -8.04 -0.57
CA GLN A 63 -2.83 -7.77 -0.93
C GLN A 63 -3.56 -6.92 0.11
N LYS A 64 -3.29 -7.15 1.40
CA LYS A 64 -3.87 -6.34 2.48
C LYS A 64 -3.34 -4.90 2.49
N VAL A 65 -2.09 -4.70 2.10
CA VAL A 65 -1.50 -3.36 1.95
C VAL A 65 -2.13 -2.66 0.75
N ASP A 66 -2.18 -3.31 -0.42
CA ASP A 66 -2.78 -2.75 -1.64
C ASP A 66 -4.23 -2.28 -1.38
N THR A 67 -5.07 -3.17 -0.83
CA THR A 67 -6.46 -2.82 -0.49
C THR A 67 -6.60 -1.67 0.52
N ARG A 68 -5.63 -1.53 1.44
CA ARG A 68 -5.62 -0.40 2.39
C ARG A 68 -5.18 0.90 1.73
N VAL A 69 -4.26 0.83 0.78
CA VAL A 69 -3.83 1.99 -0.02
C VAL A 69 -4.98 2.48 -0.89
N ASP A 70 -5.64 1.59 -1.64
CA ASP A 70 -6.82 1.95 -2.47
C ASP A 70 -7.93 2.60 -1.62
N ALA A 71 -8.18 2.05 -0.42
CA ALA A 71 -9.17 2.61 0.49
C ALA A 71 -8.77 3.98 1.08
N LEU A 72 -7.46 4.26 1.20
CA LEU A 72 -6.96 5.56 1.61
C LEU A 72 -7.04 6.57 0.47
N GLU A 73 -6.69 6.18 -0.75
CA GLU A 73 -6.81 7.02 -1.95
C GLU A 73 -8.25 7.50 -2.13
N LEU A 74 -9.23 6.58 -2.12
CA LEU A 74 -10.64 6.94 -2.22
C LEU A 74 -11.11 7.89 -1.10
N LYS A 75 -10.61 7.70 0.13
CA LYS A 75 -10.92 8.59 1.25
C LYS A 75 -10.32 9.97 1.07
N PHE A 76 -9.13 10.07 0.50
CA PHE A 76 -8.50 11.36 0.21
C PHE A 76 -9.23 12.08 -0.90
N ASP A 77 -9.58 11.41 -2.00
CA ASP A 77 -10.38 11.99 -3.10
C ASP A 77 -11.69 12.56 -2.57
N THR A 78 -12.45 11.74 -1.82
CA THR A 78 -13.73 12.18 -1.23
C THR A 78 -13.55 13.39 -0.31
N ARG A 79 -12.44 13.47 0.44
CA ARG A 79 -12.16 14.61 1.33
C ARG A 79 -11.75 15.85 0.56
N ILE A 80 -11.01 15.69 -0.54
CA ILE A 80 -10.62 16.80 -1.41
C ILE A 80 -11.85 17.37 -2.08
N ASP A 81 -12.71 16.54 -2.68
CA ASP A 81 -13.98 16.97 -3.30
C ASP A 81 -14.85 17.75 -2.31
N ALA A 82 -14.97 17.24 -1.07
CA ALA A 82 -15.75 17.91 -0.02
C ALA A 82 -15.14 19.25 0.40
N LEU A 83 -13.81 19.38 0.38
CA LEU A 83 -13.12 20.64 0.66
C LEU A 83 -13.30 21.63 -0.49
N GLU A 84 -13.19 21.19 -1.75
CA GLU A 84 -13.41 22.01 -2.94
C GLU A 84 -14.83 22.59 -2.93
N GLN A 85 -15.85 21.75 -2.74
CA GLN A 85 -17.25 22.20 -2.63
C GLN A 85 -17.45 23.23 -1.51
N LYS A 86 -16.79 23.04 -0.37
CA LYS A 86 -16.87 23.97 0.76
C LYS A 86 -16.18 25.31 0.44
N PHE A 87 -15.09 25.29 -0.31
CA PHE A 87 -14.41 26.50 -0.76
C PHE A 87 -15.25 27.24 -1.80
N ASP A 88 -15.80 26.55 -2.79
CA ASP A 88 -16.67 27.14 -3.81
C ASP A 88 -17.89 27.81 -3.17
N ALA A 89 -18.57 27.12 -2.24
CA ALA A 89 -19.70 27.70 -1.52
C ALA A 89 -19.33 28.93 -0.66
N ARG A 90 -18.09 28.99 -0.16
CA ARG A 90 -17.58 30.17 0.57
C ARG A 90 -17.27 31.32 -0.37
N LEU A 91 -16.68 31.05 -1.53
CA LEU A 91 -16.40 32.05 -2.57
C LEU A 91 -17.71 32.64 -3.11
N GLU A 92 -18.68 31.80 -3.46
CA GLU A 92 -20.00 32.26 -3.94
C GLU A 92 -20.69 33.16 -2.90
N ARG A 93 -20.67 32.78 -1.62
CA ARG A 93 -21.20 33.61 -0.55
C ARG A 93 -20.49 34.96 -0.45
N MET A 94 -19.17 34.97 -0.62
CA MET A 94 -18.37 36.19 -0.57
C MET A 94 -18.68 37.10 -1.76
N ASP A 95 -18.80 36.55 -2.96
CA ASP A 95 -19.16 37.28 -4.18
C ASP A 95 -20.56 37.90 -4.07
N LEU A 96 -21.54 37.16 -3.54
CA LEU A 96 -22.88 37.70 -3.28
C LEU A 96 -22.85 38.87 -2.30
N ARG A 97 -22.06 38.75 -1.22
CA ARG A 97 -21.93 39.81 -0.22
C ARG A 97 -21.26 41.05 -0.82
N HIS A 98 -20.13 40.88 -1.50
CA HIS A 98 -19.43 42.00 -2.14
C HIS A 98 -20.28 42.65 -3.24
N GLY A 99 -21.04 41.86 -4.01
CA GLY A 99 -21.99 42.37 -5.00
C GLY A 99 -23.09 43.22 -4.36
N ALA A 100 -23.64 42.78 -3.24
CA ALA A 100 -24.64 43.53 -2.48
C ALA A 100 -24.06 44.83 -1.90
N ASP A 101 -22.89 44.76 -1.27
CA ASP A 101 -22.19 45.92 -0.69
C ASP A 101 -21.85 46.94 -1.79
N MET A 102 -21.35 46.47 -2.94
CA MET A 102 -21.03 47.31 -4.08
C MET A 102 -22.30 48.00 -4.63
N LYS A 103 -23.42 47.29 -4.75
CA LYS A 103 -24.70 47.89 -5.17
C LYS A 103 -25.16 48.98 -4.21
N HIS A 104 -25.01 48.76 -2.91
CA HIS A 104 -25.30 49.77 -1.89
C HIS A 104 -24.42 51.01 -2.04
N VAL A 105 -23.11 50.82 -2.27
CA VAL A 105 -22.17 51.93 -2.51
C VAL A 105 -22.58 52.71 -3.77
N TYR A 106 -22.87 52.02 -4.89
CA TYR A 106 -23.34 52.69 -6.11
C TYR A 106 -24.60 53.53 -5.87
N TRP A 107 -25.55 53.01 -5.10
CA TRP A 107 -26.78 53.74 -4.77
C TRP A 107 -26.49 55.00 -3.94
N MET A 108 -25.65 54.90 -2.91
CA MET A 108 -25.26 56.04 -2.07
C MET A 108 -24.46 57.10 -2.83
N MET A 109 -23.56 56.69 -3.71
CA MET A 109 -22.81 57.63 -4.56
C MET A 109 -23.74 58.37 -5.52
N SER A 110 -24.72 57.69 -6.09
CA SER A 110 -25.71 58.31 -6.98
C SER A 110 -26.54 59.39 -6.26
N THR A 111 -26.99 59.11 -5.03
CA THR A 111 -27.74 60.09 -4.23
C THR A 111 -26.86 61.26 -3.79
N LEU A 112 -25.59 61.02 -3.42
CA LEU A 112 -24.64 62.07 -3.07
C LEU A 112 -24.36 63.01 -4.26
N ILE A 113 -24.18 62.46 -5.46
CA ILE A 113 -23.98 63.25 -6.70
C ILE A 113 -25.22 64.12 -6.99
N LEU A 114 -26.42 63.55 -6.92
CA LEU A 114 -27.68 64.28 -7.13
C LEU A 114 -27.84 65.44 -6.12
N LEU A 115 -27.54 65.19 -4.83
CA LEU A 115 -27.59 66.20 -3.79
C LEU A 115 -26.62 67.36 -4.09
N ASN A 116 -25.36 67.04 -4.41
CA ASN A 116 -24.34 68.03 -4.74
C ASN A 116 -24.71 68.87 -5.97
N LEU A 117 -25.27 68.26 -7.02
CA LEU A 117 -25.75 68.97 -8.22
C LEU A 117 -26.92 69.91 -7.92
N GLY A 118 -27.85 69.51 -7.05
CA GLY A 118 -28.98 70.34 -6.61
C GLY A 118 -28.52 71.58 -5.85
N ILE A 119 -27.55 71.42 -4.95
CA ILE A 119 -26.93 72.54 -4.20
C ILE A 119 -26.23 73.50 -5.17
N LEU A 120 -25.44 72.98 -6.12
CA LEU A 120 -24.75 73.80 -7.12
C LEU A 120 -25.74 74.61 -7.97
N SER A 121 -26.81 73.98 -8.46
CA SER A 121 -27.85 74.64 -9.26
C SER A 121 -28.50 75.79 -8.50
N LYS A 122 -28.82 75.59 -7.21
CA LYS A 122 -29.38 76.63 -6.35
C LYS A 122 -28.42 77.80 -6.15
N LEU A 123 -27.13 77.52 -5.96
CA LEU A 123 -26.10 78.54 -5.76
C LEU A 123 -25.85 79.38 -7.01
N MET A 124 -26.02 78.80 -8.21
CA MET A 124 -25.90 79.51 -9.50
C MET A 124 -27.13 80.38 -9.85
N LEU A 125 -28.27 80.16 -9.20
CA LEU A 125 -29.52 80.90 -9.43
C LEU A 125 -29.71 82.07 -8.44
N GLN A 126 -28.84 82.21 -7.42
CA GLN A 126 -28.80 83.35 -6.49
C GLN A 126 -27.72 84.35 -6.90
#